data_AF-A0A2C9JMI7-F1
#
_entry.id   AF-A0A2C9JMI7-F1
#
_cell.length_a   1.000
_cell.length_b   1.000
_cell.length_c   1.000
_cell.angle_alpha   90.00
_cell.angle_beta   90.00
_cell.angle_gamma   90.00
#
_symmetry.space_group_name_H-M   'P 1'
#
loop_
_entity.id
_entity.type
_entity.pdbx_description
1 polymer ?
#
loop_
_entity_poly.entity_id
_entity_poly.type
_entity_poly.pdbx_seq_one_letter_code
_entity_poly.pdbx_strand_id
1 'polypeptide(L)'
;MLADCILIVFISICTAFLGEGLTWVMVYRTEKYKKLKAEVEKQSKKLEKQRETETNDRVQKKKLERQEEKLKNNSRDLSLVKMKSMFAIGFAFTALLSMFNSIFDGRVVANLPFVPISFIQGISHRNLPGEDYTHCSFIFLYILCTMSIRQNIQKLLGLAPSRAASKQGTGFFSPPTQLGR
;
A
#
# COMPACT_ATOMS: atom_id res chain seq x y z
N MET A 1 -4.82 -25.72 -15.73
CA MET A 1 -4.71 -24.32 -16.22
C MET A 1 -5.94 -23.48 -15.86
N LEU A 2 -7.10 -23.61 -16.52
CA LEU A 2 -8.25 -22.73 -16.23
C LEU A 2 -8.78 -22.89 -14.78
N ALA A 3 -8.93 -24.13 -14.31
CA ALA A 3 -9.36 -24.41 -12.94
C ALA A 3 -8.37 -23.86 -11.90
N ASP A 4 -7.06 -24.02 -12.13
CA ASP A 4 -6.02 -23.47 -11.26
C ASP A 4 -6.05 -21.93 -11.27
N CYS A 5 -6.23 -21.31 -12.42
CA CYS A 5 -6.36 -19.86 -12.56
C CYS A 5 -7.57 -19.32 -11.79
N ILE A 6 -8.75 -19.95 -11.93
CA ILE A 6 -9.96 -19.58 -11.19
C ILE A 6 -9.75 -19.76 -9.68
N LEU A 7 -9.14 -20.87 -9.27
CA LEU A 7 -8.82 -21.13 -7.87
C LEU A 7 -7.88 -20.07 -7.29
N ILE A 8 -6.85 -19.67 -8.03
CA ILE A 8 -5.89 -18.63 -7.62
C ILE A 8 -6.57 -17.27 -7.51
N VAL A 9 -7.43 -16.92 -8.47
CA VAL A 9 -8.23 -15.69 -8.40
C VAL A 9 -9.13 -15.73 -7.16
N PHE A 10 -9.81 -16.84 -6.90
CA PHE A 10 -10.63 -16.99 -5.70
C PHE A 10 -9.82 -16.85 -4.40
N ILE A 11 -8.67 -17.54 -4.30
CA ILE A 11 -7.75 -17.41 -3.17
C ILE A 11 -7.31 -15.95 -3.00
N SER A 12 -6.95 -15.26 -4.10
CA SER A 12 -6.52 -13.85 -4.06
C SER A 12 -7.62 -12.90 -3.57
N ILE A 13 -8.89 -13.18 -3.92
CA ILE A 13 -10.03 -12.43 -3.42
C ILE A 13 -10.18 -12.65 -1.91
N CYS A 14 -10.19 -13.91 -1.48
CA CYS A 14 -10.28 -14.27 -0.06
C CYS A 14 -9.14 -13.67 0.77
N THR A 15 -7.89 -13.76 0.30
CA THR A 15 -6.74 -13.18 0.99
C THR A 15 -6.73 -11.66 0.97
N ALA A 16 -7.27 -11.03 -0.09
CA ALA A 16 -7.47 -9.58 -0.12
C ALA A 16 -8.48 -9.13 0.95
N PHE A 17 -9.62 -9.81 1.06
CA PHE A 17 -10.62 -9.53 2.10
C PHE A 17 -10.10 -9.81 3.51
N LEU A 18 -9.43 -10.94 3.73
CA LEU A 18 -8.78 -11.24 5.02
C LEU A 18 -7.72 -10.20 5.37
N GLY A 19 -6.95 -9.73 4.39
CA GLY A 19 -5.96 -8.68 4.58
C GLY A 19 -6.55 -7.34 4.97
N GLU A 20 -7.62 -6.95 4.30
CA GLU A 20 -8.33 -5.71 4.63
C GLU A 20 -9.03 -5.84 5.99
N GLY A 21 -9.59 -7.02 6.30
CA GLY A 21 -10.17 -7.33 7.61
C GLY A 21 -9.14 -7.26 8.74
N LEU A 22 -7.98 -7.88 8.57
CA LEU A 22 -6.85 -7.78 9.51
C LEU A 22 -6.37 -6.33 9.67
N THR A 23 -6.25 -5.60 8.55
CA THR A 23 -5.90 -4.18 8.56
C THR A 23 -6.94 -3.38 9.35
N TRP A 24 -8.23 -3.69 9.18
CA TRP A 24 -9.29 -3.02 9.90
C TRP A 24 -9.27 -3.30 11.40
N VAL A 25 -9.08 -4.55 11.78
CA VAL A 25 -8.99 -4.93 13.20
C VAL A 25 -7.75 -4.35 13.87
N MET A 26 -6.58 -4.40 13.23
CA MET A 26 -5.31 -3.99 13.85
C MET A 26 -5.02 -2.48 13.71
N VAL A 27 -5.47 -1.84 12.64
CA VAL A 27 -5.18 -0.43 12.35
C VAL A 27 -6.41 0.43 12.62
N TYR A 28 -7.50 0.21 11.87
CA TYR A 28 -8.66 1.11 11.89
C TYR A 28 -9.41 1.10 13.23
N ARG A 29 -9.38 -0.02 13.98
CA ARG A 29 -9.98 -0.10 15.32
C ARG A 29 -9.21 0.71 16.38
N THR A 30 -7.91 0.95 16.18
CA THR A 30 -7.06 1.57 17.19
C THR A 30 -7.44 3.04 17.42
N GLU A 31 -7.82 3.39 18.65
CA GLU A 31 -8.20 4.77 19.03
C GLU A 31 -7.12 5.81 18.71
N LYS A 32 -5.83 5.43 18.87
CA LYS A 32 -4.68 6.26 18.47
C LYS A 32 -4.71 6.59 16.97
N TYR A 33 -5.02 5.62 16.12
CA TYR A 33 -5.11 5.82 14.67
C TYR A 33 -6.27 6.75 14.30
N LYS A 34 -7.46 6.55 14.90
CA LYS A 34 -8.63 7.40 14.66
C LYS A 34 -8.36 8.86 15.03
N LYS A 35 -7.80 9.08 16.23
CA LYS A 35 -7.46 10.44 16.73
C LYS A 35 -6.42 11.13 15.84
N LEU A 36 -5.31 10.46 15.52
CA LEU A 36 -4.28 11.05 14.66
C LEU A 36 -4.79 11.29 13.23
N LYS A 37 -5.57 10.37 12.66
CA LYS A 37 -6.16 10.55 11.31
C LYS A 37 -7.04 11.80 11.28
N ALA A 38 -7.92 11.97 12.26
CA ALA A 38 -8.80 13.13 12.34
C ALA A 38 -8.02 14.45 12.54
N GLU A 39 -6.97 14.43 13.36
CA GLU A 39 -6.12 15.60 13.59
C GLU A 39 -5.34 16.01 12.33
N VAL A 40 -4.70 15.04 11.66
CA VAL A 40 -3.98 15.24 10.40
C VAL A 40 -4.93 15.78 9.32
N GLU A 41 -6.12 15.22 9.16
CA GLU A 41 -7.08 15.68 8.15
C GLU A 41 -7.59 17.11 8.45
N LYS A 42 -7.85 17.42 9.72
CA LYS A 42 -8.28 18.77 10.14
C LYS A 42 -7.18 19.81 9.95
N GLN A 43 -5.93 19.48 10.28
CA GLN A 43 -4.78 20.36 10.13
C GLN A 43 -4.40 20.54 8.65
N SER A 44 -4.44 19.46 7.85
CA SER A 44 -4.20 19.48 6.41
C SER A 44 -5.19 20.41 5.68
N LYS A 45 -6.50 20.27 5.91
CA LYS A 45 -7.52 21.15 5.32
C LYS A 45 -7.35 22.61 5.73
N LYS A 46 -6.93 22.88 6.98
CA LYS A 46 -6.67 24.25 7.45
C LYS A 46 -5.45 24.87 6.77
N LEU A 47 -4.40 24.08 6.56
CA LEU A 47 -3.19 24.53 5.91
C LEU A 47 -3.41 24.81 4.41
N GLU A 48 -4.17 23.97 3.71
CA GLU A 48 -4.52 24.21 2.29
C GLU A 48 -5.27 25.55 2.12
N LYS A 49 -6.28 25.82 2.96
CA LYS A 49 -7.01 27.10 2.95
C LYS A 49 -6.11 28.31 3.25
N GLN A 50 -5.14 28.16 4.16
CA GLN A 50 -4.20 29.23 4.48
C GLN A 50 -3.14 29.43 3.38
N ARG A 51 -2.80 28.40 2.61
CA ARG A 51 -1.89 28.52 1.45
C ARG A 51 -2.57 29.16 0.24
N GLU A 52 -3.87 28.94 0.04
CA GLU A 52 -4.66 29.59 -1.01
C GLU A 52 -4.87 31.09 -0.76
N THR A 53 -4.77 31.51 0.49
CA THR A 53 -4.82 32.93 0.86
C THR A 53 -3.39 33.48 0.84
N GLU A 54 -2.97 34.15 -0.23
CA GLU A 54 -1.60 34.71 -0.36
C GLU A 54 -1.27 35.69 0.78
N THR A 55 -0.61 35.20 1.84
CA THR A 55 -0.18 36.02 2.96
C THR A 55 1.25 36.53 2.74
N ASN A 56 1.38 37.82 2.38
CA ASN A 56 2.67 38.52 2.21
C ASN A 56 3.36 38.88 3.55
N ASP A 57 2.72 38.57 4.68
CA ASP A 57 3.22 38.88 6.02
C ASP A 57 4.26 37.85 6.50
N ARG A 58 5.48 38.34 6.79
CA ARG A 58 6.58 37.54 7.36
C ARG A 58 6.20 36.82 8.67
N VAL A 59 5.28 37.39 9.45
CA VAL A 59 4.73 36.80 10.68
C VAL A 59 3.77 35.64 10.39
N GLN A 60 2.95 35.75 9.35
CA GLN A 60 2.04 34.68 8.94
C GLN A 60 2.81 33.52 8.31
N LYS A 61 3.86 33.81 7.52
CA LYS A 61 4.77 32.81 6.97
C LYS A 61 5.42 31.95 8.06
N LYS A 62 5.94 32.57 9.13
CA LYS A 62 6.54 31.85 10.28
C LYS A 62 5.51 31.02 11.07
N LYS A 63 4.25 31.47 11.16
CA LYS A 63 3.16 30.70 11.77
C LYS A 63 2.76 29.50 10.90
N LEU A 64 2.79 29.65 9.58
CA LEU A 64 2.47 28.61 8.61
C LEU A 64 3.54 27.51 8.60
N GLU A 65 4.83 27.87 8.62
CA GLU A 65 5.95 26.93 8.78
C GLU A 65 5.82 26.11 10.08
N ARG A 66 5.45 26.75 11.20
CA ARG A 66 5.24 26.04 12.47
C ARG A 66 4.03 25.09 12.45
N GLN A 67 3.00 25.40 11.67
CA GLN A 67 1.86 24.48 11.47
C GLN A 67 2.22 23.31 10.56
N GLU A 68 3.05 23.54 9.54
CA GLU A 68 3.60 22.48 8.68
C GLU A 68 4.48 21.51 9.46
N GLU A 69 5.34 22.00 10.34
CA GLU A 69 6.20 21.16 11.17
C GLU A 69 5.37 20.26 12.11
N LYS A 70 4.33 20.83 12.75
CA LYS A 70 3.39 20.05 13.59
C LYS A 70 2.63 19.00 12.77
N LEU A 71 2.16 19.38 11.58
CA LEU A 71 1.46 18.48 10.67
C LEU A 71 2.37 17.35 10.18
N LYS A 72 3.65 17.64 9.92
CA LYS A 72 4.66 16.64 9.55
C LYS A 72 4.91 15.66 10.68
N ASN A 73 5.04 16.13 11.92
CA ASN A 73 5.21 15.26 13.10
C ASN A 73 3.98 14.36 13.32
N ASN A 74 2.77 14.93 13.28
CA ASN A 74 1.53 14.17 13.41
C ASN A 74 1.35 13.14 12.28
N SER A 75 1.73 13.50 11.05
CA SER A 75 1.70 12.59 9.89
C SER A 75 2.75 11.47 10.00
N ARG A 76 3.92 11.77 10.57
CA ARG A 76 4.95 10.77 10.87
C ARG A 76 4.46 9.78 11.92
N ASP A 77 3.87 10.25 13.01
CA ASP A 77 3.32 9.37 14.05
C ASP A 77 2.18 8.50 13.52
N LEU A 78 1.31 9.05 12.67
CA LEU A 78 0.25 8.30 12.00
C LEU A 78 0.84 7.20 11.11
N SER A 79 1.89 7.52 10.37
CA SER A 79 2.62 6.58 9.53
C SER A 79 3.32 5.49 10.35
N LEU A 80 3.91 5.82 11.50
CA LEU A 80 4.55 4.84 12.40
C LEU A 80 3.55 3.85 12.99
N VAL A 81 2.39 4.33 13.43
CA VAL A 81 1.29 3.45 13.89
C VAL A 81 0.85 2.52 12.77
N LYS A 82 0.69 3.06 11.55
CA LYS A 82 0.33 2.25 10.38
C LYS A 82 1.44 1.25 10.02
N MET A 83 2.70 1.65 10.10
CA MET A 83 3.87 0.83 9.76
C MET A 83 4.03 -0.37 10.70
N LYS A 84 3.88 -0.17 12.01
CA LYS A 84 3.96 -1.26 13.00
C LYS A 84 2.95 -2.37 12.69
N SER A 85 1.71 -1.99 12.40
CA SER A 85 0.65 -2.94 12.06
C SER A 85 0.82 -3.52 10.66
N MET A 86 1.25 -2.72 9.67
CA MET A 86 1.55 -3.19 8.31
C MET A 86 2.69 -4.21 8.28
N PHE A 87 3.67 -4.11 9.18
CA PHE A 87 4.74 -5.10 9.29
C PHE A 87 4.21 -6.45 9.79
N ALA A 88 3.36 -6.46 10.81
CA ALA A 88 2.71 -7.68 11.31
C ALA A 88 1.82 -8.32 10.24
N ILE A 89 1.04 -7.51 9.52
CA ILE A 89 0.21 -7.96 8.39
C ILE A 89 1.09 -8.49 7.25
N GLY A 90 2.21 -7.81 6.96
CA GLY A 90 3.20 -8.25 5.97
C GLY A 90 3.80 -9.61 6.31
N PHE A 91 4.13 -9.85 7.57
CA PHE A 91 4.61 -11.16 8.02
C PHE A 91 3.56 -12.26 7.81
N ALA A 92 2.29 -12.00 8.15
CA ALA A 92 1.19 -12.92 7.88
C ALA A 92 1.02 -13.20 6.38
N PHE A 93 1.12 -12.17 5.53
CA PHE A 93 1.06 -12.33 4.07
C PHE A 93 2.24 -13.10 3.50
N THR A 94 3.45 -12.89 4.03
CA THR A 94 4.64 -13.66 3.63
C THR A 94 4.49 -15.13 3.99
N ALA A 95 3.96 -15.44 5.18
CA ALA A 95 3.68 -16.82 5.58
C ALA A 95 2.63 -17.49 4.68
N LEU A 96 1.54 -16.79 4.37
CA LEU A 96 0.52 -17.27 3.44
C LEU A 96 1.07 -17.48 2.02
N LEU A 97 1.87 -16.53 1.52
CA LEU A 97 2.52 -16.64 0.22
C LEU A 97 3.47 -17.85 0.17
N SER A 98 4.26 -18.09 1.22
CA SER A 98 5.16 -19.24 1.32
C SER A 98 4.40 -20.57 1.32
N MET A 99 3.25 -20.63 2.02
CA MET A 99 2.41 -21.82 2.07
C MET A 99 1.81 -22.13 0.70
N PHE A 100 1.28 -21.13 0.00
CA PHE A 100 0.75 -21.36 -1.34
C PHE A 100 1.86 -21.64 -2.37
N ASN A 101 3.04 -21.02 -2.21
CA ASN A 101 4.17 -21.28 -3.08
C ASN A 101 4.61 -22.75 -3.06
N SER A 102 4.57 -23.42 -1.90
CA SER A 102 4.92 -24.85 -1.83
C SER A 102 3.84 -25.77 -2.42
N ILE A 103 2.57 -25.36 -2.40
CA ILE A 103 1.45 -26.14 -2.95
C ILE A 103 1.42 -26.09 -4.49
N PHE A 104 1.80 -24.95 -5.07
CA PHE A 104 1.79 -24.72 -6.51
C PHE A 104 3.19 -24.73 -7.15
N ASP A 105 4.18 -25.29 -6.47
CA ASP A 105 5.55 -25.36 -6.95
C ASP A 105 5.65 -26.17 -8.25
N GLY A 106 6.40 -25.65 -9.23
CA GLY A 106 6.61 -26.29 -10.53
C GLY A 106 5.38 -26.37 -11.45
N ARG A 107 4.23 -25.78 -11.08
CA ARG A 107 2.99 -25.87 -11.87
C ARG A 107 2.71 -24.60 -12.67
N VAL A 108 2.55 -24.75 -13.99
CA VAL A 108 2.12 -23.67 -14.88
C VAL A 108 0.64 -23.37 -14.64
N VAL A 109 0.32 -22.15 -14.18
CA VAL A 109 -1.05 -21.79 -13.80
C VAL A 109 -1.79 -21.04 -14.91
N ALA A 110 -1.08 -20.29 -15.74
CA ALA A 110 -1.64 -19.58 -16.88
C ALA A 110 -0.59 -19.38 -17.98
N ASN A 111 -1.04 -19.19 -19.22
CA ASN A 111 -0.19 -18.74 -20.32
C ASN A 111 -0.50 -17.29 -20.63
N LEU A 112 0.53 -16.46 -20.62
CA LEU A 112 0.48 -15.05 -20.99
C LEU A 112 0.49 -14.94 -22.52
N PRO A 113 -0.35 -14.08 -23.12
CA PRO A 113 -0.35 -13.86 -24.57
C PRO A 113 0.88 -13.05 -25.06
N PHE A 114 1.78 -12.68 -24.14
CA PHE A 114 3.02 -11.96 -24.40
C PHE A 114 4.13 -12.50 -23.50
N VAL A 115 5.38 -12.36 -23.93
CA VAL A 115 6.55 -12.63 -23.10
C VAL A 115 6.79 -11.40 -22.20
N PRO A 116 6.75 -11.52 -20.86
CA PRO A 116 7.01 -10.41 -19.96
C PRO A 116 8.39 -9.78 -20.22
N ILE A 117 8.55 -8.48 -19.95
CA ILE A 117 9.86 -7.81 -20.00
C ILE A 117 10.84 -8.43 -19.00
N SER A 118 12.14 -8.44 -19.30
CA SER A 118 13.17 -9.16 -18.53
C SER A 118 13.21 -8.86 -17.02
N PHE A 119 12.83 -7.66 -16.61
CA PHE A 119 12.71 -7.32 -15.19
C PHE A 119 11.60 -8.08 -14.47
N ILE A 120 10.49 -8.38 -15.15
CA ILE A 120 9.31 -9.07 -14.60
C ILE A 120 9.42 -10.59 -14.79
N GLN A 121 10.19 -11.04 -15.79
CA GLN A 121 10.44 -12.46 -16.09
C GLN A 121 10.86 -13.27 -14.86
N GLY A 122 11.71 -12.71 -14.00
CA GLY A 122 12.17 -13.38 -12.78
C GLY A 122 11.07 -13.67 -11.75
N ILE A 123 9.96 -12.92 -11.77
CA ILE A 123 8.80 -13.17 -10.91
C ILE A 123 7.74 -13.98 -11.66
N SER A 124 7.50 -13.67 -12.95
CA SER A 124 6.50 -14.37 -13.77
C SER A 124 6.85 -15.84 -13.99
N HIS A 125 8.13 -16.17 -14.13
CA HIS A 125 8.61 -17.54 -14.35
C HIS A 125 9.22 -18.18 -13.08
N ARG A 126 9.07 -17.53 -11.92
CA ARG A 126 9.62 -18.04 -10.65
C ARG A 126 9.06 -19.42 -10.33
N ASN A 127 9.92 -20.35 -9.94
CA ASN A 127 9.54 -21.71 -9.54
C ASN A 127 8.88 -22.54 -10.67
N LEU A 128 9.01 -22.15 -11.94
CA LEU A 128 8.54 -22.94 -13.08
C LEU A 128 9.69 -23.66 -13.79
N PRO A 129 9.53 -24.94 -14.17
CA PRO A 129 10.48 -25.64 -15.01
C PRO A 129 10.32 -25.24 -16.49
N GLY A 130 11.44 -25.15 -17.21
CA GLY A 130 11.48 -24.86 -18.64
C GLY A 130 11.98 -23.46 -18.97
N GLU A 131 12.11 -23.18 -20.27
CA GLU A 131 12.58 -21.89 -20.82
C GLU A 131 11.46 -21.12 -21.54
N ASP A 132 10.20 -21.54 -21.35
CA ASP A 132 9.05 -20.86 -21.95
C ASP A 132 8.53 -19.75 -21.02
N TYR A 133 9.05 -18.55 -21.23
CA TYR A 133 8.67 -17.35 -20.47
C TYR A 133 7.23 -16.86 -20.72
N THR A 134 6.45 -17.52 -21.59
CA THR A 134 5.00 -17.28 -21.69
C THR A 134 4.24 -17.93 -20.54
N HIS A 135 4.84 -18.89 -19.83
CA HIS A 135 4.26 -19.53 -18.67
C HIS A 135 4.27 -18.59 -17.45
N CYS A 136 3.14 -18.58 -16.74
CA CYS A 136 2.91 -17.76 -15.55
C CYS A 136 2.93 -18.62 -14.29
N SER A 137 3.70 -18.17 -13.29
CA SER A 137 3.79 -18.76 -11.96
C SER A 137 2.61 -18.36 -11.08
N PHE A 138 2.33 -19.19 -10.06
CA PHE A 138 1.36 -18.86 -9.03
C PHE A 138 1.65 -17.50 -8.38
N ILE A 139 2.91 -17.25 -8.00
CA ILE A 139 3.31 -16.03 -7.28
C ILE A 139 2.92 -14.79 -8.08
N PHE A 140 3.21 -14.78 -9.37
CA PHE A 140 2.97 -13.62 -10.21
C PHE A 140 1.48 -13.30 -10.32
N LEU A 141 0.67 -14.30 -10.66
CA LEU A 141 -0.78 -14.14 -10.77
C LEU A 141 -1.40 -13.74 -9.42
N TYR A 142 -0.99 -14.39 -8.34
CA TYR A 142 -1.48 -14.11 -6.99
C TYR A 142 -1.15 -12.67 -6.55
N ILE A 143 0.09 -12.20 -6.74
CA ILE A 143 0.47 -10.83 -6.36
C ILE A 143 -0.32 -9.81 -7.19
N LEU A 144 -0.40 -10.01 -8.52
CA LEU A 144 -1.14 -9.10 -9.41
C LEU A 144 -2.61 -9.00 -9.02
N CYS A 145 -3.28 -10.14 -8.83
CA CYS A 145 -4.69 -10.17 -8.44
C CYS A 145 -4.88 -9.55 -7.06
N THR A 146 -4.11 -9.97 -6.05
CA THR A 146 -4.26 -9.49 -4.66
C THR A 146 -4.03 -7.99 -4.55
N MET A 147 -3.00 -7.45 -5.22
CA MET A 147 -2.73 -6.00 -5.20
C MET A 147 -3.82 -5.21 -5.93
N SER A 148 -4.27 -5.69 -7.08
CA SER A 148 -5.34 -5.04 -7.86
C SER A 148 -6.65 -5.03 -7.08
N ILE A 149 -7.06 -6.17 -6.52
CA ILE A 149 -8.31 -6.31 -5.77
C ILE A 149 -8.24 -5.47 -4.50
N ARG A 150 -7.16 -5.58 -3.72
CA ARG A 150 -7.03 -4.85 -2.44
C ARG A 150 -7.09 -3.34 -2.64
N GLN A 151 -6.39 -2.79 -3.63
CA GLN A 151 -6.43 -1.35 -3.90
C GLN A 151 -7.84 -0.88 -4.29
N ASN A 152 -8.57 -1.68 -5.07
CA ASN A 152 -9.94 -1.36 -5.45
C ASN A 152 -10.90 -1.45 -4.25
N ILE A 153 -10.75 -2.46 -3.37
CA ILE A 153 -11.53 -2.56 -2.12
C ILE A 153 -11.27 -1.34 -1.23
N GLN A 154 -10.01 -0.93 -1.05
CA GLN A 154 -9.66 0.24 -0.23
C GLN A 154 -10.26 1.54 -0.76
N LYS A 155 -10.33 1.69 -2.09
CA LYS A 155 -11.00 2.83 -2.74
C LYS A 155 -12.51 2.76 -2.54
N LEU A 156 -13.12 1.60 -2.72
CA LEU A 156 -14.56 1.38 -2.56
C LEU A 156 -15.02 1.65 -1.11
N LEU A 157 -14.24 1.21 -0.12
CA LEU A 157 -14.55 1.39 1.31
C LEU A 157 -14.17 2.77 1.86
N GLY A 158 -13.58 3.67 1.05
CA GLY A 158 -13.10 4.98 1.52
C GLY A 158 -11.97 4.90 2.56
N LEU A 159 -11.33 3.73 2.66
CA LEU A 159 -10.22 3.44 3.59
C LEU A 159 -8.87 3.90 3.02
N ALA A 160 -8.85 4.24 1.73
CA ALA A 160 -7.71 4.85 1.06
C ALA A 160 -7.27 6.14 1.78
N PRO A 161 -5.95 6.35 1.95
CA PRO A 161 -5.44 7.62 2.48
C PRO A 161 -5.94 8.77 1.60
N SER A 162 -6.42 9.86 2.22
CA SER A 162 -6.99 10.99 1.48
C SER A 162 -5.94 11.60 0.54
N ARG A 163 -6.38 12.19 -0.59
CA ARG A 163 -5.48 12.85 -1.55
C ARG A 163 -4.63 13.96 -0.91
N ALA A 164 -5.15 14.61 0.13
CA ALA A 164 -4.44 15.62 0.92
C ALA A 164 -3.36 14.98 1.82
N ALA A 165 -3.67 13.85 2.45
CA ALA A 165 -2.70 13.05 3.20
C ALA A 165 -1.63 12.40 2.30
N SER A 166 -1.93 12.12 1.02
CA SER A 166 -0.91 11.66 0.06
C SER A 166 -0.04 12.79 -0.51
N LYS A 167 -0.55 14.04 -0.54
CA LYS A 167 0.26 15.22 -0.93
C LYS A 167 1.31 15.59 0.12
N GLN A 168 1.00 15.38 1.39
CA GLN A 168 1.91 15.67 2.52
C GLN A 168 2.58 14.43 3.11
N GLY A 169 2.06 13.25 2.79
CA GLY A 169 2.72 11.99 3.04
C GLY A 169 3.96 11.94 2.17
N THR A 170 5.11 12.33 2.74
CA THR A 170 6.42 11.83 2.33
C THR A 170 6.23 10.37 1.95
N GLY A 171 6.36 10.07 0.66
CA GLY A 171 6.32 8.70 0.18
C GLY A 171 7.26 7.86 1.04
N PHE A 172 6.91 6.60 1.22
CA PHE A 172 7.69 5.63 2.01
C PHE A 172 9.18 5.56 1.60
N PHE A 173 9.54 6.08 0.41
CA PHE A 173 10.89 6.19 -0.15
C PHE A 173 11.39 7.62 -0.41
N SER A 174 10.67 8.67 -0.03
CA SER A 174 11.24 10.03 -0.14
C SER A 174 12.18 10.26 1.06
N PRO A 175 13.48 10.57 0.84
CA PRO A 175 14.37 10.96 1.92
C PRO A 175 13.76 12.16 2.66
N PRO A 176 14.02 12.32 3.96
CA PRO A 176 13.60 13.51 4.68
C PRO A 176 14.11 14.70 3.87
N THR A 177 13.20 15.59 3.46
CA THR A 177 13.57 16.86 2.84
C THR A 177 14.54 17.53 3.80
N GLN A 178 15.83 17.41 3.50
CA GLN A 178 16.88 18.16 4.16
C GLN A 178 16.52 19.61 3.85
N LEU A 179 16.19 20.37 4.90
CA LEU A 179 16.24 21.82 4.86
C LEU A 179 17.69 22.18 4.56
N GLY A 180 18.02 22.26 3.28
CA GLY A 180 19.31 22.69 2.78
C GLY A 180 19.27 24.19 2.56
N ARG A 181 19.85 24.91 3.55
CA ARG A 181 20.37 26.29 3.55
C ARG A 181 19.65 27.38 2.77
#